data_AF-A0AAD9Y8P9-F1
#
_entry.id   AF-A0AAD9Y8P9-F1
#
_cell.length_a   1.000
_cell.length_b   1.000
_cell.length_c   1.000
_cell.angle_alpha   90.00
_cell.angle_beta   90.00
_cell.angle_gamma   90.00
#
_symmetry.space_group_name_H-M   'P 1'
#
loop_
_entity.id
_entity.type
_entity.pdbx_description
1 polymer ?
#
loop_
_entity_poly.entity_id
_entity_poly.type
_entity_poly.pdbx_seq_one_letter_code
_entity_poly.pdbx_strand_id
1 'polypeptide(L)'
;MSTKSFPQFLKLPQELRDQIWSDAVRPISPGHGGVHFFTVFDPIRSNKRFRDYLVVKQAGYDPNRGNFAPVLGVPTSKDDTSLPSWTVGNPSTYATDFGLWTACRDSYNAIYKGYDRPKWDLIRKMGPTMGLYGRLWQREDGKDFPVTFSAANGDSSRLFLTVLPSRDLFVLRHFEDVGGSISYTVKNAPFASPRLGLYRVTHVAVEFDPEWSVEGVEQYKKETEITSLKYWAYQTLAQAIRSRIRWFEYLWVVDYRLRVKAGVSDPERKAALWKSDSEEPFVFEGQGCKYYAVPRNNPQDFCEYRNGLEPSNPVWRVNGALDGSAVVPDIHHYYPTMNGKRPRLPHETIGILVCEYD
;
A
#
# COMPACT_ATOMS: atom_id res chain seq x y z
N MET A 1 5.03 25.44 -20.46
CA MET A 1 6.15 24.50 -20.26
C MET A 1 6.70 24.14 -21.63
N SER A 2 7.99 24.37 -21.89
CA SER A 2 8.61 23.98 -23.15
C SER A 2 8.73 22.45 -23.18
N THR A 3 7.98 21.79 -24.07
CA THR A 3 8.14 20.36 -24.35
C THR A 3 9.52 20.16 -24.95
N LYS A 4 10.52 19.87 -24.12
CA LYS A 4 11.83 19.41 -24.58
C LYS A 4 11.61 18.06 -25.27
N SER A 5 11.35 18.09 -26.58
CA SER A 5 11.45 16.87 -27.37
C SER A 5 12.90 16.42 -27.33
N PHE A 6 13.14 15.12 -27.18
CA PHE A 6 14.47 14.53 -27.25
C PHE A 6 14.62 13.87 -28.64
N PRO A 7 14.84 14.66 -29.71
CA PRO A 7 14.75 14.16 -31.09
C PRO A 7 15.83 13.13 -31.40
N GLN A 8 16.88 13.05 -30.57
CA GLN A 8 17.97 12.09 -30.73
C GLN A 8 17.56 10.67 -30.36
N PHE A 9 16.57 10.48 -29.48
CA PHE A 9 16.11 9.12 -29.11
C PHE A 9 15.60 8.38 -30.33
N LEU A 10 14.84 9.06 -31.19
CA LEU A 10 14.32 8.48 -32.44
C LEU A 10 15.41 8.13 -33.46
N LYS A 11 16.63 8.66 -33.32
CA LYS A 11 17.77 8.34 -34.20
C LYS A 11 18.58 7.14 -33.72
N LEU A 12 18.30 6.63 -32.53
CA LEU A 12 18.94 5.41 -32.05
C LEU A 12 18.47 4.21 -32.89
N PRO A 13 19.35 3.22 -33.16
CA PRO A 13 18.95 1.92 -33.66
C PRO A 13 17.77 1.33 -32.88
N GLN A 14 16.91 0.58 -33.56
CA GLN A 14 15.69 0.02 -32.95
C GLN A 14 16.03 -0.80 -31.70
N GLU A 15 17.10 -1.57 -31.76
CA GLU A 15 17.57 -2.43 -30.68
C GLU A 15 17.88 -1.64 -29.42
N LEU A 16 18.51 -0.46 -29.55
CA LEU A 16 18.80 0.41 -28.42
C LEU A 16 17.53 1.08 -27.87
N ARG A 17 16.58 1.46 -28.74
CA ARG A 17 15.30 2.02 -28.30
C ARG A 17 14.49 0.98 -27.52
N ASP A 18 14.45 -0.25 -28.02
CA ASP A 18 13.76 -1.37 -27.36
C ASP A 18 14.40 -1.71 -26.03
N GLN A 19 15.73 -1.72 -25.96
CA GLN A 19 16.47 -1.93 -24.71
C GLN A 19 16.16 -0.82 -23.70
N ILE A 20 16.23 0.45 -24.09
CA ILE A 20 15.93 1.58 -23.20
C ILE A 20 14.49 1.49 -22.68
N TRP A 21 13.52 1.18 -23.54
CA TRP A 21 12.13 1.03 -23.08
C TRP A 21 11.94 -0.17 -22.17
N SER A 22 12.59 -1.30 -22.46
CA SER A 22 12.56 -2.48 -21.60
C SER A 22 13.15 -2.18 -20.22
N ASP A 23 14.28 -1.47 -20.16
CA ASP A 23 14.96 -1.11 -18.91
C ASP A 23 14.21 -0.02 -18.13
N ALA A 24 13.38 0.78 -18.81
CA ALA A 24 12.52 1.75 -18.15
C ALA A 24 11.32 1.09 -17.43
N VAL A 25 10.91 -0.12 -17.83
CA VAL A 25 9.84 -0.85 -17.14
C VAL A 25 10.36 -1.32 -15.79
N ARG A 26 9.58 -1.07 -14.74
CA ARG A 26 9.89 -1.60 -13.40
C ARG A 26 10.18 -3.11 -13.44
N PRO A 27 11.30 -3.58 -12.86
CA PRO A 27 11.57 -5.00 -12.72
C PRO A 27 10.50 -5.72 -11.89
N ILE A 28 10.07 -6.90 -12.35
CA ILE A 28 9.19 -7.79 -11.58
C ILE A 28 10.02 -8.98 -11.13
N SER A 29 10.29 -9.08 -9.83
CA SER A 29 11.05 -10.18 -9.27
C SER A 29 10.55 -10.56 -7.87
N PRO A 30 10.80 -11.80 -7.40
CA PRO A 30 10.44 -12.26 -6.05
C PRO A 30 10.76 -11.28 -4.92
N GLY A 31 11.89 -10.58 -5.00
CA GLY A 31 12.37 -9.64 -3.97
C GLY A 31 12.10 -8.15 -4.24
N HIS A 32 11.36 -7.79 -5.30
CA HIS A 32 11.10 -6.39 -5.64
C HIS A 32 9.59 -6.06 -5.51
N GLY A 33 9.20 -5.57 -4.34
CA GLY A 33 7.90 -4.96 -4.11
C GLY A 33 7.99 -3.43 -4.18
N GLY A 34 7.16 -2.78 -5.00
CA GLY A 34 7.09 -1.32 -5.05
C GLY A 34 6.33 -0.74 -3.85
N VAL A 35 6.53 0.54 -3.56
CA VAL A 35 5.77 1.28 -2.54
C VAL A 35 4.86 2.27 -3.23
N HIS A 36 3.58 2.27 -2.88
CA HIS A 36 2.57 3.14 -3.46
C HIS A 36 1.83 3.91 -2.38
N PHE A 37 1.88 5.22 -2.47
CA PHE A 37 1.22 6.13 -1.54
C PHE A 37 -0.12 6.58 -2.11
N PHE A 38 -1.12 6.58 -1.24
CA PHE A 38 -2.45 7.13 -1.51
C PHE A 38 -2.94 7.90 -0.29
N THR A 39 -3.55 9.05 -0.51
CA THR A 39 -4.36 9.70 0.52
C THR A 39 -5.77 9.13 0.51
N VAL A 40 -6.30 8.86 1.70
CA VAL A 40 -7.68 8.44 1.91
C VAL A 40 -8.57 9.68 2.06
N PHE A 41 -9.65 9.74 1.28
CA PHE A 41 -10.56 10.87 1.20
C PHE A 41 -11.99 10.46 1.54
N ASP A 42 -12.69 11.28 2.32
CA ASP A 42 -14.15 11.19 2.45
C ASP A 42 -14.79 11.88 1.24
N PRO A 43 -15.51 11.19 0.36
CA PRO A 43 -16.07 11.81 -0.85
C PRO A 43 -17.11 12.92 -0.55
N ILE A 44 -17.75 12.91 0.62
CA ILE A 44 -18.71 13.93 1.06
C ILE A 44 -17.94 15.12 1.66
N ARG A 45 -17.04 14.87 2.61
CA ARG A 45 -16.38 15.92 3.40
C ARG A 45 -15.15 16.52 2.74
N SER A 46 -14.57 15.84 1.74
CA SER A 46 -13.33 16.30 1.11
C SER A 46 -13.53 17.57 0.27
N ASN A 47 -12.53 18.44 0.31
CA ASN A 47 -12.48 19.66 -0.49
C ASN A 47 -12.63 19.32 -1.98
N LYS A 48 -13.47 20.09 -2.68
CA LYS A 48 -13.73 19.94 -4.12
C LYS A 48 -12.43 19.93 -4.94
N ARG A 49 -11.39 20.65 -4.51
CA ARG A 49 -10.07 20.71 -5.18
C ARG A 49 -9.37 19.35 -5.28
N PHE A 50 -9.65 18.39 -4.39
CA PHE A 50 -9.07 17.05 -4.44
C PHE A 50 -9.86 16.09 -5.33
N ARG A 51 -11.10 16.43 -5.72
CA ARG A 51 -11.95 15.55 -6.54
C ARG A 51 -11.37 15.32 -7.92
N ASP A 52 -10.62 16.28 -8.45
CA ASP A 52 -10.00 16.17 -9.76
C ASP A 52 -8.70 15.34 -9.74
N TYR A 53 -8.29 14.83 -8.58
CA TYR A 53 -7.10 14.00 -8.38
C TYR A 53 -7.40 12.66 -7.71
N LEU A 54 -8.63 12.16 -7.89
CA LEU A 54 -9.07 10.88 -7.34
C LEU A 54 -8.78 9.72 -8.30
N VAL A 55 -8.67 8.53 -7.72
CA VAL A 55 -8.68 7.28 -8.47
C VAL A 55 -10.07 7.07 -9.10
N VAL A 56 -10.11 6.91 -10.42
CA VAL A 56 -11.35 6.84 -11.21
C VAL A 56 -11.91 5.40 -11.19
N LYS A 57 -13.23 5.28 -10.97
CA LYS A 57 -13.98 4.01 -10.90
C LYS A 57 -13.51 3.08 -9.77
N GLN A 58 -13.51 3.58 -8.53
CA GLN A 58 -13.56 2.69 -7.38
C GLN A 58 -14.82 1.82 -7.43
N ALA A 59 -14.68 0.54 -7.09
CA ALA A 59 -15.78 -0.39 -7.17
C ALA A 59 -16.91 0.05 -6.22
N GLY A 60 -18.09 0.36 -6.77
CA GLY A 60 -19.28 0.64 -5.96
C GLY A 60 -19.52 2.11 -5.59
N TYR A 61 -18.84 3.09 -6.21
CA TYR A 61 -19.27 4.49 -6.10
C TYR A 61 -20.65 4.67 -6.76
N ASP A 62 -21.69 4.64 -5.94
CA ASP A 62 -23.05 4.99 -6.30
C ASP A 62 -23.40 6.27 -5.52
N PRO A 63 -23.53 7.44 -6.18
CA PRO A 63 -23.92 8.71 -5.54
C PRO A 63 -25.26 8.63 -4.79
N ASN A 64 -26.06 7.58 -4.99
CA ASN A 64 -27.37 7.39 -4.36
C ASN A 64 -27.36 6.41 -3.17
N ARG A 65 -26.25 5.75 -2.85
CA ARG A 65 -26.14 4.88 -1.67
C ARG A 65 -25.52 5.66 -0.51
N GLY A 66 -26.29 5.90 0.55
CA GLY A 66 -25.91 6.73 1.70
C GLY A 66 -24.72 6.24 2.56
N ASN A 67 -23.92 5.28 2.10
CA ASN A 67 -22.67 4.86 2.72
C ASN A 67 -21.56 4.89 1.66
N PHE A 68 -20.86 6.04 1.58
CA PHE A 68 -19.74 6.17 0.67
C PHE A 68 -18.48 5.60 1.29
N ALA A 69 -17.90 4.59 0.63
CA ALA A 69 -16.58 4.10 1.02
C ALA A 69 -15.54 5.23 0.88
N PRO A 70 -14.52 5.29 1.75
CA PRO A 70 -13.40 6.19 1.56
C PRO A 70 -12.74 5.97 0.20
N VAL A 71 -12.37 7.07 -0.44
CA VAL A 71 -11.82 7.10 -1.80
C VAL A 71 -10.31 7.33 -1.74
N LEU A 72 -9.56 6.69 -2.64
CA LEU A 72 -8.14 6.88 -2.77
C LEU A 72 -7.88 8.00 -3.77
N GLY A 73 -6.94 8.86 -3.45
CA GLY A 73 -6.43 9.87 -4.36
C GLY A 73 -4.92 9.99 -4.28
N VAL A 74 -4.44 10.99 -5.01
CA VAL A 74 -3.06 11.43 -4.99
C VAL A 74 -2.51 11.56 -3.57
N PRO A 75 -1.26 11.14 -3.31
CA PRO A 75 -0.68 11.28 -1.99
C PRO A 75 -0.41 12.75 -1.67
N THR A 76 -0.82 13.16 -0.47
CA THR A 76 -0.67 14.53 0.06
C THR A 76 0.03 14.48 1.42
N SER A 77 0.73 15.55 1.78
CA SER A 77 1.20 15.76 3.16
C SER A 77 0.11 16.44 4.01
N LYS A 78 0.15 16.28 5.34
CA LYS A 78 -0.81 16.96 6.26
C LYS A 78 -0.71 18.48 6.13
N ASP A 79 0.53 18.98 5.98
CA ASP A 79 0.83 20.42 6.00
C ASP A 79 0.91 21.07 4.60
N ASP A 80 0.82 20.27 3.53
CA ASP A 80 0.99 20.78 2.17
C ASP A 80 -0.33 21.30 1.59
N THR A 81 -0.36 22.60 1.32
CA THR A 81 -1.49 23.31 0.70
C THR A 81 -1.36 23.46 -0.82
N SER A 82 -0.26 22.96 -1.39
CA SER A 82 0.04 23.00 -2.82
C SER A 82 -0.99 22.21 -3.64
N LEU A 83 -0.94 22.36 -4.97
CA LEU A 83 -1.77 21.54 -5.84
C LEU A 83 -1.26 20.10 -5.80
N PRO A 84 -2.14 19.12 -5.53
CA PRO A 84 -1.73 17.73 -5.55
C PRO A 84 -1.20 17.33 -6.94
N SER A 85 -0.21 16.46 -6.98
CA SER A 85 0.33 15.94 -8.24
C SER A 85 0.65 14.45 -8.14
N TRP A 86 0.18 13.69 -9.13
CA TRP A 86 0.54 12.29 -9.26
C TRP A 86 2.01 12.08 -9.68
N THR A 87 2.65 13.14 -10.20
CA THR A 87 3.94 13.04 -10.90
C THR A 87 5.05 13.82 -10.20
N VAL A 88 4.73 14.93 -9.54
CA VAL A 88 5.71 15.80 -8.87
C VAL A 88 5.66 15.53 -7.37
N GLY A 89 6.81 15.17 -6.79
CA GLY A 89 6.93 14.92 -5.35
C GLY A 89 6.24 13.65 -4.86
N ASN A 90 5.76 12.79 -5.76
CA ASN A 90 5.13 11.52 -5.44
C ASN A 90 6.18 10.40 -5.42
N PRO A 91 6.54 9.86 -4.24
CA PRO A 91 7.59 8.83 -4.13
C PRO A 91 7.11 7.42 -4.55
N SER A 92 5.87 7.29 -5.02
CA SER A 92 5.28 6.01 -5.38
C SER A 92 5.95 5.39 -6.59
N THR A 93 6.14 4.08 -6.58
CA THR A 93 6.77 3.36 -7.68
C THR A 93 5.91 3.42 -8.95
N TYR A 94 4.57 3.46 -8.85
CA TYR A 94 3.69 3.64 -10.02
C TYR A 94 3.97 4.96 -10.75
N ALA A 95 4.60 5.95 -10.10
CA ALA A 95 4.92 7.24 -10.70
C ALA A 95 5.99 7.08 -11.80
N THR A 96 6.79 6.02 -11.76
CA THR A 96 7.74 5.70 -12.83
C THR A 96 7.03 5.12 -14.06
N ASP A 97 5.95 4.36 -13.85
CA ASP A 97 5.27 3.60 -14.90
C ASP A 97 4.24 4.40 -15.71
N PHE A 98 3.60 5.43 -15.13
CA PHE A 98 2.47 6.10 -15.80
C PHE A 98 2.88 6.73 -17.14
N GLY A 99 4.11 7.25 -17.22
CA GLY A 99 4.64 7.86 -18.44
C GLY A 99 4.79 6.85 -19.57
N LEU A 100 5.16 5.61 -19.26
CA LEU A 100 5.37 4.54 -20.26
C LEU A 100 4.08 4.13 -20.96
N TRP A 101 2.94 4.19 -20.26
CA TRP A 101 1.64 3.88 -20.84
C TRP A 101 1.20 4.87 -21.92
N THR A 102 1.71 6.10 -21.90
CA THR A 102 1.17 7.20 -22.72
C THR A 102 2.21 7.91 -23.59
N ALA A 103 3.51 7.67 -23.39
CA ALA A 103 4.57 8.36 -24.13
C ALA A 103 4.56 8.05 -25.64
N CYS A 104 4.58 6.78 -26.04
CA CYS A 104 4.43 6.37 -27.43
C CYS A 104 4.03 4.89 -27.56
N ARG A 105 3.90 4.39 -28.80
CA ARG A 105 3.57 2.98 -29.06
C ARG A 105 4.68 2.03 -28.59
N ASP A 106 5.95 2.40 -28.75
CA ASP A 106 7.08 1.57 -28.37
C ASP A 106 7.15 1.41 -26.83
N SER A 107 6.97 2.51 -26.08
CA SER A 107 6.91 2.47 -24.62
C SER A 107 5.71 1.66 -24.12
N TYR A 108 4.54 1.81 -24.75
CA TYR A 108 3.35 1.02 -24.44
C TYR A 108 3.60 -0.47 -24.64
N ASN A 109 4.24 -0.86 -25.74
CA ASN A 109 4.56 -2.26 -26.02
C ASN A 109 5.55 -2.83 -24.99
N ALA A 110 6.54 -2.03 -24.58
CA ALA A 110 7.51 -2.44 -23.57
C ALA A 110 6.84 -2.72 -22.22
N ILE A 111 6.02 -1.78 -21.70
CA ILE A 111 5.32 -1.99 -20.42
C ILE A 111 4.29 -3.12 -20.51
N TYR A 112 3.60 -3.26 -21.66
CA TYR A 112 2.66 -4.35 -21.90
C TYR A 112 3.33 -5.72 -21.88
N LYS A 113 4.54 -5.83 -22.46
CA LYS A 113 5.36 -7.04 -22.44
C LYS A 113 5.97 -7.30 -21.07
N GLY A 114 6.55 -6.28 -20.43
CA GLY A 114 7.25 -6.40 -19.14
C GLY A 114 6.34 -6.87 -18.01
N TYR A 115 5.06 -6.49 -18.04
CA TYR A 115 4.04 -6.98 -17.11
C TYR A 115 3.37 -8.29 -17.53
N ASP A 116 3.85 -8.97 -18.58
CA ASP A 116 3.23 -10.18 -19.15
C ASP A 116 1.71 -10.04 -19.35
N ARG A 117 1.28 -8.88 -19.85
CA ARG A 117 -0.14 -8.57 -20.06
C ARG A 117 -0.85 -9.58 -20.97
N PRO A 118 -0.25 -10.15 -22.04
CA PRO A 118 -0.90 -11.17 -22.84
C PRO A 118 -1.42 -12.36 -22.02
N LYS A 119 -0.59 -12.87 -21.09
CA LYS A 119 -0.97 -13.96 -20.19
C LYS A 119 -2.14 -13.56 -19.30
N TRP A 120 -2.07 -12.38 -18.69
CA TRP A 120 -3.09 -11.91 -17.76
C TRP A 120 -4.41 -11.53 -18.43
N ASP A 121 -4.37 -11.03 -19.66
CA ASP A 121 -5.55 -10.73 -20.47
C ASP A 121 -6.31 -12.01 -20.82
N LEU A 122 -5.60 -13.09 -21.17
CA LEU A 122 -6.20 -14.39 -21.39
C LEU A 122 -6.93 -14.88 -20.13
N ILE A 123 -6.28 -14.75 -18.96
CA ILE A 123 -6.87 -15.11 -17.66
C ILE A 123 -8.12 -14.29 -17.35
N ARG A 124 -8.10 -12.98 -17.64
CA ARG A 124 -9.28 -12.11 -17.43
C ARG A 124 -10.43 -12.45 -18.37
N LYS A 125 -10.14 -12.73 -19.64
CA LYS A 125 -11.15 -13.10 -20.66
C LYS A 125 -11.86 -14.41 -20.34
N MET A 126 -11.19 -15.34 -19.64
CA MET A 126 -11.80 -16.58 -19.19
C MET A 126 -12.91 -16.37 -18.15
N GLY A 127 -13.09 -15.16 -17.61
CA GLY A 127 -14.22 -14.79 -16.75
C GLY A 127 -14.19 -15.58 -15.44
N PRO A 128 -13.47 -15.12 -14.39
CA PRO A 128 -13.08 -16.06 -13.37
C PRO A 128 -14.26 -16.32 -12.43
N THR A 129 -14.61 -17.59 -12.27
CA THR A 129 -15.37 -18.05 -11.11
C THR A 129 -14.52 -17.84 -9.86
N MET A 130 -15.14 -17.61 -8.70
CA MET A 130 -14.42 -17.45 -7.41
C MET A 130 -13.37 -18.54 -7.15
N GLY A 131 -13.62 -19.78 -7.61
CA GLY A 131 -12.67 -20.88 -7.49
C GLY A 131 -11.41 -20.76 -8.37
N LEU A 132 -11.45 -20.01 -9.48
CA LEU A 132 -10.27 -19.75 -10.31
C LEU A 132 -9.36 -18.71 -9.67
N TYR A 133 -9.92 -17.66 -9.06
CA TYR A 133 -9.17 -16.69 -8.26
C TYR A 133 -8.43 -17.39 -7.13
N GLY A 134 -9.13 -18.22 -6.33
CA GLY A 134 -8.51 -18.98 -5.24
C GLY A 134 -7.35 -19.88 -5.67
N ARG A 135 -7.41 -20.50 -6.86
CA ARG A 135 -6.30 -21.29 -7.41
C ARG A 135 -5.13 -20.44 -7.90
N LEU A 136 -5.41 -19.30 -8.54
CA LEU A 136 -4.36 -18.36 -8.96
C LEU A 136 -3.65 -17.74 -7.76
N TRP A 137 -4.35 -17.52 -6.64
CA TRP A 137 -3.76 -17.02 -5.39
C TRP A 137 -2.69 -17.95 -4.82
N GLN A 138 -2.83 -19.25 -5.04
CA GLN A 138 -1.88 -20.24 -4.52
C GLN A 138 -0.65 -20.41 -5.40
N ARG A 139 -0.63 -19.83 -6.60
CA ARG A 139 0.53 -19.91 -7.49
C ARG A 139 1.46 -18.73 -7.26
N GLU A 140 2.76 -18.98 -7.29
CA GLU A 140 3.80 -17.93 -7.19
C GLU A 140 3.64 -16.89 -8.29
N ASP A 141 3.31 -17.28 -9.52
CA ASP A 141 3.09 -16.34 -10.62
C ASP A 141 1.85 -15.45 -10.41
N GLY A 142 0.89 -15.88 -9.59
CA GLY A 142 -0.25 -15.07 -9.19
C GLY A 142 0.15 -13.83 -8.36
N LYS A 143 1.33 -13.84 -7.73
CA LYS A 143 1.87 -12.65 -7.03
C LYS A 143 2.25 -11.53 -8.00
N ASP A 144 2.57 -11.87 -9.24
CA ASP A 144 3.00 -10.93 -10.29
C ASP A 144 1.82 -10.31 -11.05
N PHE A 145 0.58 -10.54 -10.62
CA PHE A 145 -0.61 -10.07 -11.33
C PHE A 145 -0.67 -8.53 -11.34
N PRO A 146 -0.59 -7.87 -12.50
CA PRO A 146 -0.62 -6.42 -12.61
C PRO A 146 -2.04 -5.89 -12.71
N VAL A 147 -2.37 -4.93 -11.84
CA VAL A 147 -3.61 -4.17 -11.93
C VAL A 147 -3.32 -2.78 -12.44
N THR A 148 -3.90 -2.44 -13.59
CA THR A 148 -3.84 -1.10 -14.18
C THR A 148 -5.20 -0.43 -14.05
N PHE A 149 -5.23 0.77 -13.50
CA PHE A 149 -6.45 1.55 -13.31
C PHE A 149 -6.20 3.03 -13.60
N SER A 150 -7.27 3.79 -13.84
CA SER A 150 -7.16 5.20 -14.19
C SER A 150 -7.28 6.12 -12.97
N ALA A 151 -6.61 7.26 -12.99
CA ALA A 151 -6.80 8.36 -12.05
C ALA A 151 -7.06 9.68 -12.80
N ALA A 152 -7.78 10.61 -12.16
CA ALA A 152 -8.00 11.96 -12.66
C ALA A 152 -6.76 12.83 -12.37
N ASN A 153 -6.45 13.77 -13.24
CA ASN A 153 -5.21 14.56 -13.21
C ASN A 153 -5.42 16.09 -13.18
N GLY A 154 -6.57 16.57 -12.69
CA GLY A 154 -6.86 18.01 -12.60
C GLY A 154 -7.22 18.69 -13.93
N ASP A 155 -6.67 18.23 -15.05
CA ASP A 155 -6.80 18.83 -16.39
C ASP A 155 -7.75 18.05 -17.31
N SER A 156 -8.63 17.23 -16.74
CA SER A 156 -9.49 16.27 -17.45
C SER A 156 -8.76 15.13 -18.18
N SER A 157 -7.42 15.11 -18.18
CA SER A 157 -6.66 13.94 -18.65
C SER A 157 -6.74 12.79 -17.64
N ARG A 158 -6.48 11.58 -18.12
CA ARG A 158 -6.43 10.38 -17.29
C ARG A 158 -5.02 9.86 -17.24
N LEU A 159 -4.57 9.52 -16.04
CA LEU A 159 -3.34 8.78 -15.82
C LEU A 159 -3.66 7.30 -15.64
N PHE A 160 -2.75 6.43 -16.06
CA PHE A 160 -2.85 4.99 -15.85
C PHE A 160 -1.80 4.55 -14.84
N LEU A 161 -2.26 4.07 -13.69
CA LEU A 161 -1.42 3.61 -12.60
C LEU A 161 -1.39 2.08 -12.65
N THR A 162 -0.21 1.47 -12.57
CA THR A 162 -0.05 0.02 -12.50
C THR A 162 0.62 -0.39 -11.20
N VAL A 163 0.04 -1.40 -10.54
CA VAL A 163 0.51 -1.93 -9.26
C VAL A 163 0.43 -3.46 -9.28
N LEU A 164 1.16 -4.11 -8.37
CA LEU A 164 1.17 -5.56 -8.13
C LEU A 164 0.58 -5.81 -6.74
N PRO A 165 -0.75 -6.02 -6.62
CA PRO A 165 -1.44 -6.00 -5.33
C PRO A 165 -0.92 -7.01 -4.30
N SER A 166 -0.42 -8.14 -4.80
CA SER A 166 0.09 -9.24 -3.97
C SER A 166 1.55 -9.07 -3.54
N ARG A 167 2.27 -8.06 -4.06
CA ARG A 167 3.70 -7.80 -3.79
C ARG A 167 3.95 -6.41 -3.23
N ASP A 168 3.32 -5.41 -3.83
CA ASP A 168 3.58 -4.03 -3.52
C ASP A 168 3.02 -3.65 -2.14
N LEU A 169 3.66 -2.65 -1.52
CA LEU A 169 3.22 -2.02 -0.29
C LEU A 169 2.30 -0.84 -0.62
N PHE A 170 1.09 -0.83 -0.05
CA PHE A 170 0.14 0.28 -0.19
C PHE A 170 0.11 1.10 1.09
N VAL A 171 0.70 2.30 1.06
CA VAL A 171 0.70 3.24 2.18
C VAL A 171 -0.54 4.12 2.10
N LEU A 172 -1.40 4.04 3.12
CA LEU A 172 -2.61 4.83 3.25
C LEU A 172 -2.35 6.01 4.20
N ARG A 173 -2.39 7.23 3.66
CA ARG A 173 -2.25 8.47 4.41
C ARG A 173 -3.60 9.04 4.81
N HIS A 174 -3.65 9.72 5.96
CA HIS A 174 -4.82 10.44 6.46
C HIS A 174 -6.04 9.53 6.65
N PHE A 175 -5.81 8.26 7.00
CA PHE A 175 -6.88 7.30 7.22
C PHE A 175 -7.72 7.66 8.45
N GLU A 176 -7.11 8.35 9.40
CA GLU A 176 -7.70 8.82 10.66
C GLU A 176 -8.72 9.96 10.45
N ASP A 177 -8.56 10.78 9.41
CA ASP A 177 -9.41 11.97 9.18
C ASP A 177 -10.79 11.62 8.64
N VAL A 178 -10.89 10.49 7.94
CA VAL A 178 -12.12 10.05 7.29
C VAL A 178 -13.00 9.24 8.27
N GLY A 179 -12.38 8.59 9.24
CA GLY A 179 -13.04 7.57 10.06
C GLY A 179 -13.42 6.33 9.25
N GLY A 180 -13.53 5.17 9.90
CA GLY A 180 -13.97 3.92 9.27
C GLY A 180 -12.91 2.84 9.22
N SER A 181 -13.06 1.87 8.32
CA SER A 181 -12.23 0.65 8.31
C SER A 181 -11.20 0.69 7.18
N ILE A 182 -9.91 0.57 7.52
CA ILE A 182 -8.81 0.37 6.54
C ILE A 182 -9.16 -0.78 5.59
N SER A 183 -9.66 -1.87 6.14
CA SER A 183 -10.00 -3.04 5.32
C SER A 183 -11.12 -2.74 4.33
N TYR A 184 -12.09 -1.90 4.69
CA TYR A 184 -13.16 -1.49 3.79
C TYR A 184 -12.65 -0.51 2.73
N THR A 185 -11.76 0.41 3.08
CA THR A 185 -11.07 1.28 2.12
C THR A 185 -10.35 0.45 1.05
N VAL A 186 -9.55 -0.54 1.49
CA VAL A 186 -8.83 -1.45 0.59
C VAL A 186 -9.77 -2.24 -0.30
N LYS A 187 -10.87 -2.80 0.25
CA LYS A 187 -11.89 -3.55 -0.53
C LYS A 187 -12.38 -2.77 -1.75
N ASN A 188 -12.60 -1.47 -1.60
CA ASN A 188 -13.19 -0.62 -2.64
C ASN A 188 -12.13 -0.04 -3.59
N ALA A 189 -10.85 -0.21 -3.29
CA ALA A 189 -9.77 0.18 -4.17
C ALA A 189 -9.81 -0.65 -5.48
N PRO A 190 -9.46 -0.05 -6.64
CA PRO A 190 -9.52 -0.77 -7.92
C PRO A 190 -8.62 -2.01 -7.96
N PHE A 191 -7.47 -1.94 -7.26
CA PHE A 191 -6.51 -3.03 -7.19
C PHE A 191 -6.96 -4.23 -6.34
N ALA A 192 -7.97 -4.06 -5.49
CA ALA A 192 -8.62 -5.15 -4.75
C ALA A 192 -9.91 -5.64 -5.42
N SER A 193 -10.42 -4.91 -6.42
CA SER A 193 -11.69 -5.24 -7.08
C SER A 193 -11.58 -6.52 -7.93
N PRO A 194 -12.59 -7.40 -7.95
CA PRO A 194 -12.63 -8.54 -8.87
C PRO A 194 -12.55 -8.15 -10.34
N ARG A 195 -13.05 -6.95 -10.65
CA ARG A 195 -13.15 -6.48 -12.04
C ARG A 195 -11.78 -6.21 -12.65
N LEU A 196 -10.80 -5.88 -11.81
CA LEU A 196 -9.48 -5.43 -12.25
C LEU A 196 -8.34 -6.24 -11.64
N GLY A 197 -8.48 -6.70 -10.40
CA GLY A 197 -7.52 -7.49 -9.65
C GLY A 197 -8.04 -8.88 -9.27
N LEU A 198 -7.26 -9.55 -8.42
CA LEU A 198 -7.55 -10.91 -7.93
C LEU A 198 -8.06 -10.90 -6.48
N TYR A 199 -8.71 -9.85 -5.96
CA TYR A 199 -9.11 -9.76 -4.53
C TYR A 199 -7.98 -9.92 -3.50
N ARG A 200 -6.72 -9.78 -3.89
CA ARG A 200 -5.58 -10.04 -3.01
C ARG A 200 -4.71 -8.80 -2.91
N VAL A 201 -4.75 -8.15 -1.76
CA VAL A 201 -3.72 -7.19 -1.35
C VAL A 201 -2.90 -7.86 -0.25
N THR A 202 -1.58 -7.80 -0.32
CA THR A 202 -0.76 -8.46 0.71
C THR A 202 -0.35 -7.45 1.78
N HIS A 203 0.18 -6.29 1.39
CA HIS A 203 0.82 -5.37 2.32
C HIS A 203 0.16 -4.00 2.29
N VAL A 204 -0.37 -3.59 3.45
CA VAL A 204 -0.90 -2.24 3.66
C VAL A 204 -0.12 -1.60 4.79
N ALA A 205 0.24 -0.32 4.63
CA ALA A 205 0.92 0.46 5.64
C ALA A 205 0.12 1.70 6.01
N VAL A 206 0.35 2.18 7.23
CA VAL A 206 0.01 3.53 7.68
C VAL A 206 1.24 4.21 8.25
N GLU A 207 1.23 5.54 8.29
CA GLU A 207 2.28 6.34 8.90
C GLU A 207 2.02 6.48 10.42
N PHE A 208 3.07 6.34 11.22
CA PHE A 208 3.00 6.52 12.67
C PHE A 208 2.88 8.00 13.00
N ASP A 209 1.89 8.36 13.82
CA ASP A 209 1.78 9.70 14.38
C ASP A 209 2.54 9.76 15.73
N PRO A 210 3.54 10.65 15.89
CA PRO A 210 4.24 10.87 17.16
C PRO A 210 3.34 11.17 18.36
N GLU A 211 2.12 11.68 18.13
CA GLU A 211 1.15 11.94 19.20
C GLU A 211 0.49 10.67 19.72
N TRP A 212 0.66 9.53 19.03
CA TRP A 212 0.12 8.27 19.51
C TRP A 212 0.87 7.79 20.74
N SER A 213 0.13 7.48 21.80
CA SER A 213 0.68 6.95 23.04
C SER A 213 0.01 5.68 23.54
N VAL A 214 0.71 4.96 24.43
CA VAL A 214 0.15 3.78 25.13
C VAL A 214 -1.04 4.20 25.98
N GLU A 215 -0.94 5.34 26.67
CA GLU A 215 -2.06 5.88 27.46
C GLU A 215 -3.27 6.19 26.60
N GLY A 216 -3.05 6.68 25.36
CA GLY A 216 -4.11 6.91 24.38
C GLY A 216 -4.83 5.63 23.99
N VAL A 217 -4.07 4.55 23.77
CA VAL A 217 -4.62 3.21 23.50
C VAL A 217 -5.40 2.68 24.71
N GLU A 218 -4.88 2.84 25.93
CA GLU A 218 -5.56 2.41 27.16
C GLU A 218 -6.83 3.23 27.45
N GLN A 219 -6.82 4.52 27.15
CA GLN A 219 -7.99 5.39 27.31
C GLN A 219 -9.08 5.00 26.32
N TYR A 220 -8.72 4.78 25.05
CA TYR A 220 -9.62 4.25 24.02
C TYR A 220 -10.31 2.94 24.47
N LYS A 221 -9.60 2.03 25.16
CA LYS A 221 -10.18 0.77 25.67
C LYS A 221 -11.27 0.98 26.72
N LYS A 222 -11.20 2.06 27.49
CA LYS A 222 -12.13 2.36 28.59
C LYS A 222 -13.33 3.16 28.13
N GLU A 223 -13.25 3.78 26.96
CA GLU A 223 -14.26 4.71 26.47
C GLU A 223 -15.42 3.95 25.81
N THR A 224 -16.64 4.21 26.28
CA THR A 224 -17.85 3.55 25.77
C THR A 224 -18.39 4.21 24.50
N GLU A 225 -18.07 5.49 24.27
CA GLU A 225 -18.45 6.25 23.08
C GLU A 225 -17.28 7.10 22.59
N ILE A 226 -16.78 6.80 21.40
CA ILE A 226 -15.63 7.50 20.83
C ILE A 226 -16.12 8.74 20.09
N THR A 227 -16.18 9.87 20.80
CA THR A 227 -16.58 11.16 20.21
C THR A 227 -15.37 12.00 19.78
N SER A 228 -14.18 11.68 20.28
CA SER A 228 -12.94 12.39 19.93
C SER A 228 -12.28 11.81 18.68
N LEU A 229 -12.04 12.68 17.69
CA LEU A 229 -11.24 12.37 16.49
C LEU A 229 -9.88 11.75 16.84
N LYS A 230 -9.32 12.12 18.00
CA LYS A 230 -8.04 11.59 18.49
C LYS A 230 -8.04 10.06 18.65
N TYR A 231 -9.17 9.46 18.98
CA TYR A 231 -9.27 8.01 19.20
C TYR A 231 -9.70 7.23 17.95
N TRP A 232 -10.12 7.89 16.87
CA TRP A 232 -10.47 7.23 15.61
C TRP A 232 -9.30 6.49 14.99
N ALA A 233 -8.08 7.02 15.11
CA ALA A 233 -6.87 6.33 14.66
C ALA A 233 -6.72 4.97 15.37
N TYR A 234 -6.81 4.94 16.70
CA TYR A 234 -6.71 3.70 17.47
C TYR A 234 -7.85 2.73 17.19
N GLN A 235 -9.08 3.23 17.06
CA GLN A 235 -10.24 2.41 16.71
C GLN A 235 -10.03 1.73 15.34
N THR A 236 -9.62 2.52 14.35
CA THR A 236 -9.41 2.07 12.98
C THR A 236 -8.29 1.03 12.89
N LEU A 237 -7.18 1.27 13.60
CA LEU A 237 -6.07 0.31 13.71
C LEU A 237 -6.50 -0.96 14.45
N ALA A 238 -7.17 -0.83 15.59
CA ALA A 238 -7.66 -1.97 16.35
C ALA A 238 -8.62 -2.85 15.53
N GLN A 239 -9.53 -2.24 14.76
CA GLN A 239 -10.39 -2.95 13.82
C GLN A 239 -9.59 -3.64 12.72
N ALA A 240 -8.59 -2.97 12.14
CA ALA A 240 -7.74 -3.53 11.09
C ALA A 240 -6.88 -4.72 11.56
N ILE A 241 -6.45 -4.72 12.82
CA ILE A 241 -5.71 -5.79 13.47
C ILE A 241 -6.63 -6.99 13.79
N ARG A 242 -7.80 -6.71 14.37
CA ARG A 242 -8.66 -7.76 14.96
C ARG A 242 -9.73 -8.31 14.03
N SER A 243 -10.07 -7.62 12.94
CA SER A 243 -11.09 -8.09 12.01
C SER A 243 -10.71 -9.46 11.46
N ARG A 244 -11.65 -10.41 11.53
CA ARG A 244 -11.50 -11.73 10.89
C ARG A 244 -11.60 -11.64 9.38
N ILE A 245 -12.26 -10.60 8.86
CA ILE A 245 -12.44 -10.35 7.44
C ILE A 245 -11.56 -9.15 7.09
N ARG A 246 -10.41 -9.44 6.50
CA ARG A 246 -9.47 -8.42 6.01
C ARG A 246 -9.28 -8.59 4.51
N TRP A 247 -9.19 -7.45 3.83
CA TRP A 247 -8.90 -7.38 2.40
C TRP A 247 -7.41 -7.19 2.13
N PHE A 248 -6.58 -7.38 3.17
CA PHE A 248 -5.13 -7.41 3.10
C PHE A 248 -4.57 -8.46 4.08
N GLU A 249 -3.33 -8.91 3.87
CA GLU A 249 -2.68 -9.94 4.72
C GLU A 249 -1.93 -9.32 5.92
N TYR A 250 -1.12 -8.28 5.68
CA TYR A 250 -0.26 -7.62 6.66
C TYR A 250 -0.61 -6.13 6.77
N LEU A 251 -0.74 -5.66 8.01
CA LEU A 251 -0.74 -4.23 8.33
C LEU A 251 0.66 -3.84 8.83
N TRP A 252 1.20 -2.76 8.30
CA TRP A 252 2.48 -2.20 8.70
C TRP A 252 2.29 -0.80 9.26
N VAL A 253 3.17 -0.43 10.19
CA VAL A 253 3.28 0.94 10.68
C VAL A 253 4.69 1.44 10.35
N VAL A 254 4.77 2.59 9.69
CA VAL A 254 6.01 3.23 9.29
C VAL A 254 6.27 4.42 10.22
N ASP A 255 7.39 4.42 10.95
CA ASP A 255 7.87 5.62 11.65
C ASP A 255 9.15 6.11 10.96
N TYR A 256 9.04 7.22 10.22
CA TYR A 256 10.16 7.79 9.46
C TYR A 256 11.32 8.31 10.34
N ARG A 257 11.12 8.43 11.65
CA ARG A 257 12.17 8.80 12.61
C ARG A 257 13.09 7.63 12.94
N LEU A 258 12.70 6.41 12.57
CA LEU A 258 13.55 5.23 12.68
C LEU A 258 14.62 5.18 11.58
N ARG A 259 15.72 4.50 11.90
CA ARG A 259 16.74 4.06 10.95
C ARG A 259 17.21 2.66 11.34
N VAL A 260 17.77 1.94 10.37
CA VAL A 260 18.48 0.68 10.64
C VAL A 260 19.73 1.00 11.47
N LYS A 261 20.03 0.17 12.47
CA LYS A 261 21.26 0.32 13.26
C LYS A 261 22.50 0.10 12.40
N ALA A 262 23.55 0.87 12.64
CA ALA A 262 24.80 0.78 11.87
C ALA A 262 25.46 -0.61 11.91
N GLY A 263 25.25 -1.39 12.99
CA GLY A 263 25.74 -2.76 13.08
C GLY A 263 24.92 -3.81 12.31
N VAL A 264 23.79 -3.42 11.74
CA VAL A 264 22.75 -4.27 11.13
C VAL A 264 22.52 -3.91 9.65
N SER A 265 23.25 -2.96 9.09
CA SER A 265 23.11 -2.54 7.69
C SER A 265 23.48 -3.64 6.68
N ASP A 266 24.30 -4.60 7.08
CA ASP A 266 24.71 -5.76 6.27
C ASP A 266 23.53 -6.74 6.01
N PRO A 267 23.27 -7.15 4.75
CA PRO A 267 22.17 -8.06 4.41
C PRO A 267 22.17 -9.39 5.15
N GLU A 268 23.35 -10.00 5.39
CA GLU A 268 23.43 -11.28 6.11
C GLU A 268 23.03 -11.11 7.58
N ARG A 269 23.43 -10.01 8.20
CA ARG A 269 22.99 -9.66 9.56
C ARG A 269 21.49 -9.32 9.62
N LYS A 270 20.95 -8.62 8.61
CA LYS A 270 19.50 -8.36 8.51
C LYS A 270 18.73 -9.68 8.47
N ALA A 271 19.18 -10.64 7.66
CA ALA A 271 18.58 -11.96 7.57
C ALA A 271 18.73 -12.78 8.87
N ALA A 272 19.88 -12.72 9.54
CA ALA A 272 20.12 -13.45 10.79
C ALA A 272 19.24 -12.96 11.97
N LEU A 273 18.94 -11.67 12.02
CA LEU A 273 18.01 -11.11 13.01
C LEU A 273 16.55 -11.45 12.69
N TRP A 274 16.24 -11.67 11.42
CA TRP A 274 14.95 -12.17 10.96
C TRP A 274 14.84 -13.69 11.22
N LYS A 275 14.61 -14.06 12.49
CA LYS A 275 14.38 -15.46 12.91
C LYS A 275 12.99 -15.96 12.50
N SER A 276 12.77 -16.11 11.20
CA SER A 276 11.63 -16.85 10.65
C SER A 276 12.18 -18.01 9.82
N ASP A 277 11.94 -19.24 10.27
CA ASP A 277 12.45 -20.47 9.62
C ASP A 277 11.87 -20.72 8.21
N SER A 278 11.10 -19.79 7.62
CA SER A 278 10.41 -20.02 6.34
C SER A 278 10.16 -18.82 5.42
N GLU A 279 10.50 -17.59 5.79
CA GLU A 279 10.21 -16.41 4.95
C GLU A 279 11.37 -15.40 4.99
N GLU A 280 11.87 -14.99 3.82
CA GLU A 280 12.80 -13.86 3.65
C GLU A 280 12.20 -12.57 4.24
N PRO A 281 13.02 -11.63 4.74
CA PRO A 281 12.51 -10.36 5.24
C PRO A 281 11.81 -9.60 4.11
N PHE A 282 10.63 -9.04 4.40
CA PHE A 282 9.93 -8.20 3.43
C PHE A 282 10.73 -6.90 3.21
N VAL A 283 11.08 -6.66 1.95
CA VAL A 283 11.74 -5.43 1.49
C VAL A 283 10.89 -4.80 0.41
N PHE A 284 10.59 -3.52 0.57
CA PHE A 284 9.87 -2.73 -0.43
C PHE A 284 10.73 -1.55 -0.88
N GLU A 285 10.63 -1.19 -2.15
CA GLU A 285 11.43 -0.16 -2.78
C GLU A 285 10.52 0.97 -3.28
N GLY A 286 10.70 2.15 -2.68
CA GLY A 286 10.13 3.41 -3.15
C GLY A 286 11.19 4.25 -3.86
N GLN A 287 10.80 5.40 -4.42
CA GLN A 287 11.79 6.30 -5.02
C GLN A 287 12.74 6.85 -3.95
N GLY A 288 14.02 6.46 -4.02
CA GLY A 288 15.09 6.92 -3.11
C GLY A 288 15.00 6.38 -1.68
N CYS A 289 14.22 5.33 -1.44
CA CYS A 289 14.17 4.69 -0.13
C CYS A 289 13.75 3.21 -0.17
N LYS A 290 14.27 2.45 0.79
CA LYS A 290 13.93 1.05 1.05
C LYS A 290 13.24 0.90 2.39
N TYR A 291 12.19 0.09 2.42
CA TYR A 291 11.41 -0.23 3.60
C TYR A 291 11.71 -1.66 4.02
N TYR A 292 12.26 -1.81 5.21
CA TYR A 292 12.59 -3.11 5.78
C TYR A 292 11.59 -3.48 6.86
N ALA A 293 11.03 -4.67 6.78
CA ALA A 293 10.29 -5.26 7.90
C ALA A 293 11.22 -5.42 9.10
N VAL A 294 10.83 -4.82 10.23
CA VAL A 294 11.57 -4.93 11.49
C VAL A 294 11.20 -6.26 12.16
N PRO A 295 12.19 -7.05 12.61
CA PRO A 295 11.93 -8.25 13.40
C PRO A 295 11.03 -7.95 14.59
N ARG A 296 10.05 -8.81 14.81
CA ARG A 296 9.09 -8.61 15.90
C ARG A 296 9.74 -8.77 17.27
N ASN A 297 10.64 -9.72 17.39
CA ASN A 297 11.38 -9.97 18.62
C ASN A 297 12.56 -8.99 18.66
N ASN A 298 12.61 -8.19 19.71
CA ASN A 298 13.65 -7.18 19.93
C ASN A 298 13.82 -6.22 18.72
N PRO A 299 12.79 -5.44 18.33
CA PRO A 299 12.92 -4.45 17.27
C PRO A 299 14.06 -3.45 17.53
N GLN A 300 14.39 -3.23 18.80
CA GLN A 300 15.50 -2.40 19.24
C GLN A 300 16.87 -2.97 18.84
N ASP A 301 17.01 -4.27 18.59
CA ASP A 301 18.27 -4.84 18.11
C ASP A 301 18.50 -4.51 16.63
N PHE A 302 17.44 -4.24 15.87
CA PHE A 302 17.46 -4.00 14.42
C PHE A 302 17.46 -2.51 14.05
N CYS A 303 16.65 -1.70 14.74
CA CYS A 303 16.46 -0.29 14.42
C CYS A 303 16.59 0.61 15.65
N GLU A 304 16.82 1.90 15.40
CA GLU A 304 16.92 2.94 16.42
C GLU A 304 16.36 4.27 15.88
N TYR A 305 16.06 5.20 16.78
CA TYR A 305 15.68 6.55 16.38
C TYR A 305 16.90 7.34 15.93
N ARG A 306 16.76 8.12 14.84
CA ARG A 306 17.86 8.88 14.21
C ARG A 306 18.62 9.79 15.18
N ASN A 307 17.93 10.34 16.18
CA ASN A 307 18.51 11.25 17.17
C ASN A 307 19.10 10.52 18.39
N GLY A 308 19.09 9.18 18.41
CA GLY A 308 19.48 8.35 19.56
C GLY A 308 18.55 8.43 20.78
N LEU A 309 17.61 9.39 20.78
CA LEU A 309 16.61 9.56 21.83
C LEU A 309 15.34 8.80 21.46
N GLU A 310 15.05 7.75 22.22
CA GLU A 310 13.76 7.06 22.16
C GLU A 310 12.67 7.99 22.69
N PRO A 311 11.59 8.25 21.94
CA PRO A 311 10.47 9.03 22.43
C PRO A 311 9.80 8.29 23.59
N SER A 312 9.02 9.02 24.41
CA SER A 312 8.24 8.41 25.50
C SER A 312 7.31 7.30 25.00
N ASN A 313 6.78 7.47 23.79
CA ASN A 313 5.90 6.55 23.10
C ASN A 313 6.52 6.11 21.76
N PRO A 314 7.45 5.15 21.78
CA PRO A 314 8.02 4.58 20.57
C PRO A 314 7.00 3.67 19.89
N VAL A 315 7.08 3.57 18.56
CA VAL A 315 6.14 2.78 17.74
C VAL A 315 5.97 1.33 18.21
N TRP A 316 7.03 0.66 18.68
CA TRP A 316 6.93 -0.70 19.20
C TRP A 316 6.11 -0.84 20.48
N ARG A 317 6.10 0.17 21.37
CA ARG A 317 5.26 0.13 22.57
C ARG A 317 3.79 0.34 22.22
N VAL A 318 3.50 1.30 21.33
CA VAL A 318 2.12 1.57 20.88
C VAL A 318 1.56 0.39 20.11
N ASN A 319 2.34 -0.20 19.18
CA ASN A 319 1.95 -1.41 18.45
C ASN A 319 1.71 -2.59 19.42
N GLY A 320 2.57 -2.77 20.43
CA GLY A 320 2.38 -3.79 21.46
C GLY A 320 1.09 -3.60 22.25
N ALA A 321 0.74 -2.35 22.61
CA ALA A 321 -0.50 -2.04 23.32
C ALA A 321 -1.76 -2.31 22.48
N LEU A 322 -1.70 -2.05 21.16
CA LEU A 322 -2.76 -2.32 20.19
C LEU A 322 -2.96 -3.83 19.95
N ASP A 323 -1.87 -4.59 19.86
CA ASP A 323 -1.87 -6.05 19.66
C ASP A 323 -2.35 -6.81 20.91
N GLY A 324 -1.88 -6.42 22.10
CA GLY A 324 -2.16 -7.09 23.38
C GLY A 324 -3.56 -6.87 23.97
N SER A 325 -4.53 -6.26 23.26
CA SER A 325 -5.86 -5.97 23.82
C SER A 325 -6.87 -7.09 23.57
N ALA A 326 -7.46 -7.61 24.64
CA ALA A 326 -8.63 -8.50 24.58
C ALA A 326 -9.91 -7.77 24.98
N VAL A 327 -10.77 -7.35 24.02
CA VAL A 327 -12.21 -7.04 24.25
C VAL A 327 -13.04 -7.23 22.95
N VAL A 328 -14.09 -8.07 23.09
CA VAL A 328 -15.39 -8.34 22.39
C VAL A 328 -15.42 -8.56 20.85
N PRO A 329 -16.17 -9.58 20.35
CA PRO A 329 -16.29 -9.88 18.93
C PRO A 329 -17.19 -8.88 18.21
N ASP A 330 -16.76 -8.40 17.04
CA ASP A 330 -17.61 -7.63 16.14
C ASP A 330 -18.65 -8.56 15.47
N ILE A 331 -19.93 -8.19 15.57
CA ILE A 331 -21.09 -9.01 15.18
C ILE A 331 -21.56 -8.56 13.80
N HIS A 332 -20.78 -8.63 12.72
CA HIS A 332 -21.36 -8.40 11.39
C HIS A 332 -20.70 -9.20 10.27
N HIS A 333 -21.57 -9.95 9.58
CA HIS A 333 -21.44 -10.60 8.28
C HIS A 333 -20.58 -11.87 8.20
N TYR A 334 -21.27 -12.99 8.39
CA TYR A 334 -20.83 -14.34 8.06
C TYR A 334 -20.65 -14.46 6.53
N TYR A 335 -19.41 -14.38 6.06
CA TYR A 335 -19.02 -15.02 4.80
C TYR A 335 -18.24 -16.28 5.15
N PRO A 336 -18.44 -17.41 4.44
CA PRO A 336 -17.69 -18.63 4.71
C PRO A 336 -16.20 -18.31 4.61
N THR A 337 -15.44 -18.67 5.64
CA THR A 337 -13.98 -18.70 5.59
C THR A 337 -13.57 -19.50 4.36
N MET A 338 -13.12 -18.83 3.30
CA MET A 338 -12.97 -19.44 1.98
C MET A 338 -11.87 -20.49 1.86
N ASN A 339 -11.15 -20.84 2.93
CA ASN A 339 -9.90 -21.58 2.76
C ASN A 339 -9.58 -22.71 3.75
N GLY A 340 -10.43 -23.09 4.72
CA GLY A 340 -10.11 -24.22 5.63
C GLY A 340 -8.79 -24.14 6.42
N LYS A 341 -7.95 -23.12 6.17
CA LYS A 341 -6.76 -22.77 6.93
C LYS A 341 -7.25 -22.06 8.18
N ARG A 342 -6.68 -22.44 9.32
CA ARG A 342 -6.93 -21.75 10.59
C ARG A 342 -6.70 -20.25 10.38
N PRO A 343 -7.57 -19.38 10.90
CA PRO A 343 -7.28 -17.95 10.93
C PRO A 343 -5.90 -17.77 11.58
N ARG A 344 -4.97 -17.08 10.91
CA ARG A 344 -3.74 -16.62 11.56
C ARG A 344 -4.16 -15.83 12.80
N LEU A 345 -3.53 -16.11 13.93
CA LEU A 345 -3.91 -15.51 15.21
C LEU A 345 -3.83 -13.98 15.10
N PRO A 346 -4.66 -13.21 15.83
CA PRO A 346 -4.62 -11.75 15.86
C PRO A 346 -3.20 -11.20 16.08
N HIS A 347 -2.38 -11.98 16.78
CA HIS A 347 -1.00 -11.66 17.07
C HIS A 347 -0.12 -11.55 15.82
N GLU A 348 -0.43 -12.07 14.64
CA GLU A 348 0.47 -11.99 13.47
C GLU A 348 0.22 -10.78 12.55
N THR A 349 -0.58 -9.79 12.98
CA THR A 349 -1.28 -8.91 12.03
C THR A 349 -0.72 -7.51 11.85
N ILE A 350 0.07 -6.99 12.79
CA ILE A 350 0.70 -5.66 12.72
C ILE A 350 2.22 -5.75 12.86
N GLY A 351 2.94 -5.17 11.90
CA GLY A 351 4.40 -5.10 11.89
C GLY A 351 4.90 -3.65 11.83
N ILE A 352 6.23 -3.48 11.95
CA ILE A 352 6.90 -2.19 11.81
C ILE A 352 7.75 -2.23 10.54
N LEU A 353 7.74 -1.13 9.79
CA LEU A 353 8.67 -0.90 8.69
C LEU A 353 9.61 0.25 9.06
N VAL A 354 10.89 0.06 8.76
CA VAL A 354 11.90 1.14 8.84
C VAL A 354 12.27 1.60 7.44
N CYS A 355 12.28 2.91 7.24
CA CYS A 355 12.63 3.55 5.98
C CYS A 355 14.12 3.97 5.99
N GLU A 356 14.90 3.37 5.10
CA GLU A 356 16.30 3.71 4.84
C GLU A 356 16.36 4.50 3.53
N TYR A 357 16.89 5.72 3.57
CA TYR A 357 17.09 6.53 2.37
C TYR A 357 18.44 6.16 1.75
N ASP A 358 18.48 6.08 0.41
CA ASP A 358 19.71 5.79 -0.34
C ASP A 358 20.72 6.94 -0.30
#